data_AF-A0A9X3PK62-F1
#
_entry.id   AF-A0A9X3PK62-F1
#
_cell.length_a   1.000
_cell.length_b   1.000
_cell.length_c   1.000
_cell.angle_alpha   90.00
_cell.angle_beta   90.00
_cell.angle_gamma   90.00
#
_symmetry.space_group_name_H-M   'P 1'
#
loop_
_entity.id
_entity.type
_entity.pdbx_description
1 polymer ?
#
loop_
_entity_poly.entity_id
_entity_poly.type
_entity_poly.pdbx_seq_one_letter_code
_entity_poly.pdbx_strand_id
1 'polypeptide(L)'
;MGADKIETFRNGTPYVPAGGWATCFAWLIDFVTYLALALTGAVLLGGLGQALDLGNGVLGLAVIVWVLVAPLVCGLWYRNGRALGALCTGTRLVRLSDGGRIGPKGPWAMLVRMILMPVVIIAVVVGGGYADGTMQRASIDIARTRRLHAEGYPRRDAGQRI
;
A
#
# COMPACT_ATOMS: atom_id res chain seq x y z
N MET A 1 24.54 8.26 -6.46
CA MET A 1 23.80 9.44 -6.96
C MET A 1 23.15 9.05 -8.27
N GLY A 2 21.90 8.56 -8.24
CA GLY A 2 21.13 8.30 -9.45
C GLY A 2 20.33 9.54 -9.77
N ALA A 3 20.36 10.00 -11.03
CA ALA A 3 19.51 11.09 -11.48
C ALA A 3 18.05 10.76 -11.11
N ASP A 4 17.43 11.58 -10.27
CA ASP A 4 16.02 11.41 -9.95
C ASP A 4 15.23 11.57 -11.26
N LYS A 5 14.66 10.47 -11.73
CA LYS A 5 13.85 10.46 -12.95
C LYS A 5 12.54 11.17 -12.60
N ILE A 6 12.44 12.45 -12.96
CA ILE A 6 11.21 13.21 -12.81
C ILE A 6 10.20 12.65 -13.81
N GLU A 7 9.06 12.20 -13.32
CA GLU A 7 7.94 11.72 -14.14
C GLU A 7 6.78 12.72 -14.09
N THR A 8 5.85 12.60 -15.02
CA THR A 8 4.66 13.45 -15.08
C THR A 8 3.40 12.60 -14.95
N PHE A 9 2.48 13.04 -14.10
CA PHE A 9 1.12 12.52 -14.10
C PHE A 9 0.45 12.83 -15.44
N ARG A 10 -0.66 12.15 -15.73
CA ARG A 10 -1.40 12.35 -16.99
C ARG A 10 -1.95 13.79 -17.14
N ASN A 11 -2.13 14.51 -16.04
CA ASN A 11 -2.47 15.93 -16.02
C ASN A 11 -1.27 16.89 -16.21
N GLY A 12 -0.07 16.36 -16.46
CA GLY A 12 1.16 17.13 -16.66
C GLY A 12 1.84 17.61 -15.39
N THR A 13 1.33 17.27 -14.20
CA THR A 13 1.98 17.63 -12.93
C THR A 13 3.22 16.76 -12.70
N PRO A 14 4.41 17.34 -12.48
CA PRO A 14 5.63 16.58 -12.27
C PRO A 14 5.67 15.95 -10.86
N TYR A 15 6.26 14.76 -10.75
CA TYR A 15 6.46 14.04 -9.49
C TYR A 15 7.75 13.24 -9.51
N VAL A 16 8.24 12.89 -8.31
CA VAL A 16 9.38 11.98 -8.15
C VAL A 16 8.85 10.60 -7.73
N PRO A 17 9.02 9.55 -8.56
CA PRO A 17 8.60 8.20 -8.19
C PRO A 17 9.39 7.74 -6.97
N ALA A 18 8.72 6.99 -6.10
CA ALA A 18 9.38 6.36 -4.96
C ALA A 18 10.33 5.28 -5.47
N GLY A 19 11.57 5.27 -4.95
CA GLY A 19 12.53 4.23 -5.30
C GLY A 19 12.00 2.82 -4.99
N GLY A 20 12.40 1.83 -5.80
CA GLY A 20 11.94 0.44 -5.67
C GLY A 20 12.09 -0.12 -4.25
N TRP A 21 13.22 0.19 -3.59
CA TRP A 21 13.46 -0.19 -2.19
C TRP A 21 12.49 0.46 -1.20
N ALA A 22 12.22 1.77 -1.32
CA ALA A 22 11.28 2.47 -0.44
C ALA A 22 9.85 1.92 -0.60
N THR A 23 9.47 1.56 -1.83
CA THR A 23 8.20 0.87 -2.11
C THR A 23 8.18 -0.53 -1.52
N CYS A 24 9.24 -1.31 -1.67
CA CYS A 24 9.36 -2.65 -1.09
C CYS A 24 9.27 -2.61 0.45
N PHE A 25 10.00 -1.71 1.11
CA PHE A 25 9.91 -1.55 2.57
C PHE A 25 8.52 -1.11 3.04
N ALA A 26 7.84 -0.24 2.28
CA ALA A 26 6.46 0.13 2.60
C ALA A 26 5.54 -1.10 2.57
N TRP A 27 5.69 -1.96 1.56
CA TRP A 27 4.91 -3.18 1.43
C TRP A 27 5.25 -4.19 2.54
N LEU A 28 6.53 -4.31 2.91
CA LEU A 28 6.96 -5.18 4.00
C LEU A 28 6.35 -4.76 5.35
N ILE A 29 6.39 -3.47 5.68
CA ILE A 29 5.82 -2.95 6.93
C ILE A 29 4.29 -3.18 6.97
N ASP A 30 3.61 -2.92 5.86
CA ASP A 30 2.17 -3.19 5.74
C ASP A 30 1.87 -4.69 5.94
N PHE A 31 2.69 -5.56 5.37
CA PHE A 31 2.56 -7.02 5.49
C PHE A 31 2.81 -7.52 6.91
N VAL A 32 3.86 -7.04 7.58
CA VAL A 32 4.15 -7.38 8.98
C VAL A 32 3.02 -6.91 9.90
N THR A 33 2.50 -5.71 9.68
CA THR A 33 1.35 -5.18 10.43
C THR A 33 0.12 -6.09 10.26
N TYR A 34 -0.14 -6.52 9.02
CA TYR A 34 -1.21 -7.47 8.75
C TYR A 34 -0.99 -8.82 9.46
N LEU A 35 0.21 -9.40 9.39
CA LEU A 35 0.52 -10.66 10.06
C LEU A 35 0.30 -10.57 11.56
N ALA A 36 0.73 -9.47 12.18
CA ALA A 36 0.51 -9.22 13.60
C ALA A 36 -1.00 -9.20 13.94
N LEU A 37 -1.82 -8.52 13.13
CA LEU A 37 -3.28 -8.48 13.34
C LEU A 37 -3.94 -9.85 13.11
N ALA A 38 -3.52 -10.57 12.07
CA ALA A 38 -4.03 -11.89 11.74
C ALA A 38 -3.72 -12.90 12.85
N LEU A 39 -2.48 -12.95 13.32
CA LEU A 39 -2.05 -13.82 14.42
C LEU A 39 -2.77 -13.46 15.73
N THR A 40 -2.85 -12.17 16.05
CA THR A 40 -3.55 -11.71 17.27
C THR A 40 -5.01 -12.14 17.25
N GLY A 41 -5.73 -11.92 16.14
CA GLY A 41 -7.13 -12.34 16.05
C GLY A 41 -7.31 -13.85 16.03
N ALA A 42 -6.39 -14.62 15.42
CA ALA A 42 -6.44 -16.08 15.48
C ALA A 42 -6.26 -16.61 16.92
N VAL A 43 -5.33 -16.04 17.69
CA VAL A 43 -5.13 -16.38 19.11
C VAL A 43 -6.36 -16.03 19.94
N LEU A 44 -6.93 -14.83 19.75
CA LEU A 44 -8.14 -14.40 20.43
C LEU A 44 -9.35 -15.28 20.10
N LEU A 45 -9.53 -15.64 18.83
CA LEU A 45 -10.58 -16.58 18.40
C LEU A 45 -10.37 -17.96 19.00
N GLY A 46 -9.12 -18.44 19.07
CA GLY A 46 -8.78 -19.70 19.73
C GLY A 46 -9.19 -19.70 21.20
N GLY A 47 -8.81 -18.64 21.95
CA GLY A 47 -9.21 -18.49 23.35
C GLY A 47 -10.73 -18.40 23.54
N LEU A 48 -11.42 -17.66 22.66
CA LEU A 48 -12.87 -17.54 22.70
C LEU A 48 -13.58 -18.86 22.35
N GLY A 49 -13.03 -19.61 21.39
CA GLY A 49 -13.53 -20.94 21.03
C GLY A 49 -13.45 -21.92 22.19
N GLN A 50 -12.37 -21.89 22.96
CA GLN A 50 -12.26 -22.67 24.20
C GLN A 50 -13.24 -22.20 25.27
N ALA A 51 -13.40 -20.89 25.45
CA ALA A 51 -14.29 -20.32 26.47
C ALA A 51 -15.79 -20.54 26.19
N LEU A 52 -16.18 -20.59 24.92
CA LEU A 52 -17.56 -20.76 24.47
C LEU A 52 -17.88 -22.18 23.99
N ASP A 53 -16.95 -23.13 24.13
CA ASP A 53 -17.05 -24.51 23.65
C ASP A 53 -17.49 -24.59 22.17
N LEU A 54 -16.87 -23.76 21.32
CA LEU A 54 -17.15 -23.75 19.90
C LEU A 54 -16.50 -24.97 19.23
N GLY A 55 -17.29 -25.70 18.45
CA GLY A 55 -16.77 -26.80 17.64
C GLY A 55 -15.70 -26.34 16.65
N ASN A 56 -14.71 -27.20 16.39
CA ASN A 56 -13.56 -26.92 15.52
C ASN A 56 -13.94 -26.37 14.13
N GLY A 57 -15.09 -26.78 13.58
CA GLY A 57 -15.59 -26.27 12.29
C GLY A 57 -15.97 -24.79 12.34
N VAL A 58 -16.63 -24.35 13.42
CA VAL A 58 -17.02 -22.95 13.63
C VAL A 58 -15.77 -22.10 13.85
N LEU A 59 -14.83 -22.60 14.66
CA LEU A 59 -13.57 -21.92 14.92
C LEU A 59 -12.74 -21.76 13.64
N GLY A 60 -12.63 -22.81 12.83
CA GLY A 60 -11.93 -22.75 11.54
C GLY A 60 -12.55 -21.74 10.59
N LEU A 61 -13.87 -21.69 10.50
CA LEU A 61 -14.59 -20.72 9.66
C LEU A 61 -14.39 -19.29 10.17
N ALA A 62 -14.41 -19.07 11.48
CA ALA A 62 -14.14 -17.76 12.08
C ALA A 62 -12.72 -17.26 11.77
N VAL A 63 -11.71 -18.15 11.82
CA VAL A 63 -10.32 -17.81 11.47
C VAL A 63 -10.22 -17.46 9.98
N ILE A 64 -10.84 -18.23 9.09
CA ILE A 64 -10.85 -17.94 7.64
C ILE A 64 -11.48 -16.57 7.37
N VAL A 65 -12.64 -16.30 7.96
CA VAL A 65 -13.31 -14.99 7.82
C VAL A 65 -12.43 -13.87 8.37
N TRP A 66 -11.79 -14.08 9.53
CA TRP A 66 -10.89 -13.08 10.11
C TRP A 66 -9.70 -12.77 9.19
N VAL A 67 -9.06 -13.78 8.62
CA VAL A 67 -7.92 -13.60 7.70
C VAL A 67 -8.31 -12.76 6.48
N LEU A 68 -9.56 -12.88 6.00
CA LEU A 68 -10.09 -12.10 4.87
C LEU A 68 -10.56 -10.70 5.26
N VAL A 69 -11.10 -10.53 6.47
CA VAL A 69 -11.64 -9.26 6.98
C VAL A 69 -10.54 -8.37 7.58
N ALA A 70 -9.53 -8.95 8.22
CA ALA A 70 -8.38 -8.24 8.81
C ALA A 70 -7.72 -7.21 7.86
N PRO A 71 -7.41 -7.51 6.58
CA PRO A 71 -6.83 -6.51 5.69
C PRO A 71 -7.82 -5.38 5.35
N LEU A 72 -9.13 -5.66 5.37
CA LEU A 72 -10.15 -4.63 5.17
C LEU A 72 -10.20 -3.69 6.39
N VAL A 73 -10.11 -4.23 7.61
CA VAL A 73 -10.06 -3.46 8.86
C VAL A 73 -8.78 -2.61 8.92
N CYS A 74 -7.61 -3.17 8.60
CA CYS A 74 -6.38 -2.40 8.43
C CYS A 74 -6.54 -1.29 7.40
N GLY A 75 -7.20 -1.58 6.28
CA GLY A 75 -7.51 -0.63 5.22
C GLY A 75 -8.38 0.54 5.65
N LEU A 76 -9.27 0.35 6.64
CA LEU A 76 -10.10 1.42 7.22
C LEU A 76 -9.29 2.36 8.12
N TRP A 77 -8.27 1.84 8.81
CA TRP A 77 -7.33 2.67 9.58
C TRP A 77 -6.37 3.47 8.71
N TYR A 78 -6.24 3.11 7.42
CA TYR A 78 -5.46 3.87 6.46
C TYR A 78 -6.19 5.10 5.93
N ARG A 79 -6.06 6.19 6.68
CA ARG A 79 -6.59 7.51 6.31
C ARG A 79 -5.71 8.17 5.23
N ASN A 80 -6.33 8.81 4.24
CA ASN A 80 -5.67 9.64 3.21
C ASN A 80 -4.79 8.91 2.17
N GLY A 81 -5.03 7.61 1.92
CA GLY A 81 -4.26 6.84 0.92
C GLY A 81 -2.84 6.50 1.37
N ARG A 82 -2.60 6.51 2.69
CA ARG A 82 -1.31 6.17 3.29
C ARG A 82 -1.50 4.95 4.19
N ALA A 83 -0.89 3.85 3.78
CA ALA A 83 -0.70 2.71 4.66
C ALA A 83 0.42 2.99 5.67
N LEU A 84 0.51 2.21 6.75
CA LEU A 84 1.52 2.40 7.81
C LEU A 84 2.94 2.36 7.24
N GLY A 85 3.21 1.44 6.32
CA GLY A 85 4.49 1.39 5.62
C GLY A 85 4.76 2.65 4.79
N ALA A 86 3.75 3.23 4.15
CA ALA A 86 3.89 4.48 3.41
C ALA A 86 4.08 5.70 4.33
N LEU A 87 3.59 5.64 5.57
CA LEU A 87 3.91 6.64 6.60
C LEU A 87 5.38 6.53 7.00
N CYS A 88 5.86 5.31 7.28
CA CYS A 88 7.23 5.05 7.72
C CYS A 88 8.28 5.33 6.63
N THR A 89 7.99 5.03 5.37
CA THR A 89 8.95 5.23 4.26
C THR A 89 8.81 6.58 3.57
N GLY A 90 7.89 7.44 4.02
CA GLY A 90 7.66 8.75 3.40
C GLY A 90 7.07 8.68 1.98
N THR A 91 6.50 7.54 1.61
CA THR A 91 5.89 7.33 0.29
C THR A 91 4.40 7.64 0.30
N ARG A 92 3.82 7.89 -0.88
CA ARG A 92 2.37 8.03 -1.05
C ARG A 92 1.93 7.34 -2.33
N LEU A 93 0.89 6.53 -2.22
CA LEU A 93 0.25 5.93 -3.39
C LEU A 93 -0.78 6.92 -3.95
N VAL A 94 -0.61 7.31 -5.21
CA VAL A 94 -1.45 8.30 -5.90
C VAL A 94 -1.96 7.74 -7.22
N ARG A 95 -3.05 8.29 -7.72
CA ARG A 95 -3.57 7.97 -9.06
C ARG A 95 -2.70 8.62 -10.12
N LEU A 96 -2.34 7.86 -11.15
CA LEU A 96 -1.55 8.38 -12.29
C LEU A 96 -2.31 9.41 -13.13
N SER A 97 -3.64 9.41 -13.10
CA SER A 97 -4.48 10.38 -13.80
C SER A 97 -4.23 11.81 -13.32
N ASP A 98 -4.29 12.01 -12.00
CA ASP A 98 -4.43 13.36 -11.43
C ASP A 98 -3.46 13.64 -10.26
N GLY A 99 -2.64 12.67 -9.86
CA GLY A 99 -1.89 12.71 -8.60
C GLY A 99 -2.80 12.65 -7.37
N GLY A 100 -4.10 12.41 -7.58
CA GLY A 100 -5.13 12.41 -6.55
C GLY A 100 -5.01 11.23 -5.58
N ARG A 101 -5.61 11.40 -4.40
CA ARG A 101 -5.64 10.35 -3.37
C ARG A 101 -6.43 9.14 -3.87
N ILE A 102 -5.97 7.95 -3.49
CA ILE A 102 -6.76 6.73 -3.67
C ILE A 102 -7.89 6.81 -2.64
N GLY A 103 -9.10 7.10 -3.11
CA GLY A 103 -10.30 7.22 -2.28
C GLY A 103 -10.71 5.90 -1.59
N PRO A 104 -12.02 5.58 -1.45
CA PRO A 104 -12.51 4.46 -0.61
C PRO A 104 -12.05 3.04 -1.04
N LYS A 105 -11.24 2.94 -2.10
CA LYS A 105 -10.60 1.69 -2.57
C LYS A 105 -9.31 1.34 -1.79
N GLY A 106 -8.99 2.07 -0.72
CA GLY A 106 -7.86 1.77 0.18
C GLY A 106 -7.85 0.34 0.75
N PRO A 107 -8.99 -0.15 1.28
CA PRO A 107 -9.09 -1.53 1.77
C PRO A 107 -8.82 -2.59 0.68
N TRP A 108 -9.35 -2.36 -0.53
CA TRP A 108 -9.10 -3.24 -1.68
C TRP A 108 -7.61 -3.25 -2.05
N ALA A 109 -6.95 -2.09 -2.06
CA ALA A 109 -5.53 -2.02 -2.36
C ALA A 109 -4.65 -2.80 -1.37
N MET A 110 -5.06 -2.89 -0.09
CA MET A 110 -4.33 -3.67 0.89
C MET A 110 -4.49 -5.17 0.68
N LEU A 111 -5.69 -5.63 0.32
CA LEU A 111 -5.94 -7.03 -0.02
C LEU A 111 -5.12 -7.48 -1.24
N VAL A 112 -5.02 -6.64 -2.29
CA VAL A 112 -4.13 -6.88 -3.44
C VAL A 112 -2.69 -6.99 -2.99
N ARG A 113 -2.21 -6.03 -2.19
CA ARG A 113 -0.84 -6.03 -1.67
C ARG A 113 -0.53 -7.29 -0.87
N MET A 114 -1.47 -7.77 -0.07
CA MET A 114 -1.33 -9.00 0.71
C MET A 114 -1.18 -10.24 -0.19
N ILE A 115 -2.00 -10.36 -1.23
CA ILE A 115 -1.94 -11.51 -2.15
C ILE A 115 -0.67 -11.46 -3.02
N LEU A 116 -0.23 -10.27 -3.43
CA LEU A 116 0.94 -10.10 -4.28
C LEU A 116 2.28 -10.12 -3.51
N MET A 117 2.31 -9.83 -2.20
CA MET A 117 3.57 -9.82 -1.44
C MET A 117 4.31 -11.15 -1.45
N PRO A 118 3.67 -12.32 -1.26
CA PRO A 118 4.31 -13.61 -1.39
C PRO A 118 4.96 -13.81 -2.76
N VAL A 119 4.27 -13.38 -3.83
CA VAL A 119 4.79 -13.43 -5.21
C VAL A 119 6.02 -12.54 -5.36
N VAL A 120 5.98 -11.34 -4.78
CA VAL A 120 7.12 -10.41 -4.75
C VAL A 120 8.30 -10.99 -3.97
N ILE A 121 8.07 -11.58 -2.80
CA ILE A 121 9.12 -12.23 -2.01
C ILE A 121 9.76 -13.35 -2.82
N ILE A 122 8.94 -14.21 -3.45
CA ILE A 122 9.42 -15.30 -4.30
C ILE A 122 10.22 -14.74 -5.48
N ALA A 123 9.73 -13.71 -6.15
CA ALA A 123 10.45 -13.06 -7.24
C ALA A 123 11.81 -12.53 -6.79
N VAL A 124 11.88 -11.79 -5.68
CA VAL A 124 13.14 -11.27 -5.12
C VAL A 124 14.12 -12.40 -4.77
N VAL A 125 13.63 -13.47 -4.12
CA VAL A 125 14.46 -14.63 -3.74
C VAL A 125 15.00 -15.37 -4.97
N VAL A 126 14.21 -15.46 -6.03
CA VAL A 126 14.57 -16.15 -7.29
C VAL A 126 15.33 -15.21 -8.26
N GLY A 127 15.56 -13.94 -7.88
CA GLY A 127 16.23 -12.95 -8.74
C GLY A 127 15.35 -12.36 -9.85
N GLY A 128 14.04 -12.60 -9.79
CA GLY A 128 13.04 -11.96 -10.64
C GLY A 128 12.85 -10.49 -10.30
N GLY A 129 12.96 -9.63 -11.31
CA GLY A 129 12.68 -8.20 -11.19
C GLY A 129 11.20 -7.90 -10.99
N TYR A 130 10.91 -6.72 -10.44
CA TYR A 130 9.55 -6.19 -10.35
C TYR A 130 9.03 -5.87 -11.75
N ALA A 131 7.86 -6.38 -12.11
CA ALA A 131 7.20 -6.04 -13.36
C ALA A 131 6.70 -4.58 -13.32
N ASP A 132 7.35 -3.71 -14.09
CA ASP A 132 7.05 -2.28 -14.24
C ASP A 132 5.81 -2.03 -15.14
N GLY A 133 4.87 -2.98 -15.14
CA GLY A 133 3.75 -3.02 -16.07
C GLY A 133 2.59 -2.13 -15.64
N THR A 134 2.31 -1.09 -16.45
CA THR A 134 1.01 -0.44 -16.68
C THR A 134 0.09 -0.25 -15.46
N MET A 135 0.65 0.01 -14.28
CA MET A 135 -0.16 0.26 -13.11
C MET A 135 -0.83 1.62 -13.26
N GLN A 136 -2.15 1.71 -13.09
CA GLN A 136 -2.88 2.99 -13.04
C GLN A 136 -2.54 3.85 -11.80
N ARG A 137 -1.54 3.43 -11.00
CA ARG A 137 -1.17 4.01 -9.71
C ARG A 137 0.35 4.09 -9.60
N ALA A 138 0.84 5.22 -9.11
CA ALA A 138 2.26 5.42 -8.84
C ALA A 138 2.48 5.61 -7.34
N SER A 139 3.61 5.13 -6.85
CA SER A 139 4.13 5.46 -5.51
C SER A 139 5.07 6.64 -5.66
N ILE A 140 4.87 7.73 -4.92
CA ILE A 140 5.70 8.93 -4.98
C ILE A 140 6.44 9.18 -3.67
N ASP A 141 7.66 9.71 -3.76
CA ASP A 141 8.39 10.24 -2.61
C ASP A 141 7.84 11.63 -2.27
N ILE A 142 7.25 11.78 -1.07
CA ILE A 142 6.61 13.04 -0.66
C ILE A 142 7.64 14.15 -0.49
N ALA A 143 8.79 13.86 0.11
CA ALA A 143 9.80 14.86 0.45
C ALA A 143 10.44 15.41 -0.83
N ARG A 144 10.80 14.51 -1.75
CA ARG A 144 11.39 14.90 -3.05
C ARG A 144 10.37 15.61 -3.94
N THR A 145 9.14 15.11 -4.01
CA THR A 145 8.08 15.78 -4.80
C THR A 145 7.75 17.16 -4.22
N ARG A 146 7.79 17.34 -2.89
CA ARG A 146 7.59 18.66 -2.27
C ARG A 146 8.75 19.61 -2.59
N ARG A 147 10.00 19.14 -2.58
CA ARG A 147 11.18 19.94 -2.96
C ARG A 147 11.09 20.37 -4.42
N LEU A 148 10.72 19.46 -5.32
CA LEU A 148 10.51 19.75 -6.74
C LEU A 148 9.50 20.89 -6.96
N HIS A 149 8.38 20.89 -6.22
CA HIS A 149 7.41 21.98 -6.30
C HIS A 149 7.90 23.29 -5.66
N ALA A 150 8.71 23.21 -4.62
CA ALA A 150 9.32 24.39 -3.99
C ALA A 150 10.41 25.04 -4.87
N GLU A 151 11.08 24.24 -5.71
CA GLU A 151 12.12 24.66 -6.66
C GLU A 151 11.57 25.31 -7.95
N GLY A 152 10.24 25.51 -8.04
CA GLY A 152 9.64 26.28 -9.13
C GLY A 152 9.06 25.45 -10.28
N TYR A 153 8.80 24.16 -10.07
CA TYR A 153 7.93 23.35 -10.95
C TYR A 153 6.51 23.33 -10.39
N PRO A 154 5.67 24.36 -10.65
CA PRO A 154 4.35 24.46 -10.06
C PRO A 154 3.45 23.32 -10.49
N ARG A 155 2.56 22.93 -9.58
CA ARG A 155 1.40 22.10 -9.90
C ARG A 155 0.62 22.80 -10.99
N ARG A 156 0.38 22.14 -12.13
CA ARG A 156 -0.51 22.67 -13.16
C ARG A 156 -1.92 22.55 -12.62
N ASP A 157 -2.40 23.59 -11.95
CA ASP A 157 -3.78 23.65 -11.50
C ASP A 157 -4.68 23.57 -12.73
N ALA A 158 -5.71 22.73 -12.65
CA ALA A 158 -6.58 22.34 -13.77
C ALA A 158 -7.47 23.48 -14.33
N GLY A 159 -7.04 24.74 -14.20
CA GLY A 159 -7.75 25.95 -14.60
C GLY A 159 -7.13 26.73 -15.76
N GLN A 160 -5.94 26.39 -16.26
CA GLN A 160 -5.38 27.02 -17.47
C GLN A 160 -5.57 26.12 -18.69
N ARG A 161 -6.78 26.16 -19.26
CA ARG A 161 -6.97 25.87 -20.68
C ARG A 161 -6.80 27.19 -21.43
N ILE A 162 -5.82 27.25 -22.31
CA ILE A 162 -5.72 28.24 -23.38
C ILE A 162 -6.59 27.73 -24.53
#